data_AF-A0A920H3N0-F1
#
_entry.id   AF-A0A920H3N0-F1
#
_cell.length_a   1.000
_cell.length_b   1.000
_cell.length_c   1.000
_cell.angle_alpha   90.00
_cell.angle_beta   90.00
_cell.angle_gamma   90.00
#
_symmetry.space_group_name_H-M   'P 1'
#
loop_
_entity.id
_entity.type
_entity.pdbx_description
1 polymer ?
#
loop_
_entity_poly.entity_id
_entity_poly.type
_entity_poly.pdbx_seq_one_letter_code
_entity_poly.pdbx_strand_id
1 'polypeptide(L)'
;MYCSISAFGQTGPWKDRPAHDTATVAAAGILDVTRSPEGDSGPAIIGVPIADMLSSYLALSGILMALYRRQLTGSGDFVDISMFESVLAASPNILGPVFGGDQAPDRLQERTPWRSRHAQYL
;
A
#
# COMPACT_ATOMS: atom_id res chain seq x y z
N MET A 1 12.52 -20.87 -8.50
CA MET A 1 11.40 -20.07 -8.01
C MET A 1 11.72 -19.68 -6.59
N TYR A 2 11.97 -18.40 -6.37
CA TYR A 2 12.25 -17.85 -5.06
C TYR A 2 11.43 -16.58 -4.92
N CYS A 3 10.74 -16.41 -3.79
CA CYS A 3 9.97 -15.21 -3.49
C CYS A 3 10.56 -14.56 -2.25
N SER A 4 10.90 -13.28 -2.34
CA SER A 4 11.28 -12.45 -1.21
C SER A 4 10.16 -11.48 -0.89
N ILE A 5 9.84 -11.34 0.40
CA ILE A 5 8.94 -10.30 0.90
C ILE A 5 9.72 -9.49 1.91
N SER A 6 9.76 -8.18 1.72
CA SER A 6 10.43 -7.26 2.63
C SER A 6 9.70 -5.92 2.69
N ALA A 7 9.98 -5.10 3.70
CA ALA A 7 9.24 -3.85 3.89
C ALA A 7 9.33 -2.91 2.68
N PHE A 8 10.51 -2.80 2.07
CA PHE A 8 10.79 -1.85 0.98
C PHE A 8 11.32 -2.50 -0.30
N GLY A 9 11.32 -3.84 -0.39
CA GLY A 9 11.88 -4.57 -1.53
C GLY A 9 13.38 -4.81 -1.41
N GLN A 10 13.97 -5.47 -2.41
CA GLN A 10 15.38 -5.84 -2.43
C GLN A 10 16.28 -4.81 -3.11
N THR A 11 15.71 -3.71 -3.58
CA THR A 11 16.42 -2.64 -4.29
C THR A 11 16.08 -1.27 -3.72
N GLY A 12 16.84 -0.25 -4.14
CA GLY A 12 16.63 1.13 -3.71
C GLY A 12 17.26 1.47 -2.34
N PRO A 13 17.12 2.73 -1.92
CA PRO A 13 17.83 3.27 -0.75
C PRO A 13 17.29 2.74 0.58
N TRP A 14 16.07 2.20 0.61
CA TRP A 14 15.42 1.73 1.84
C TRP A 14 15.43 0.20 2.00
N LYS A 15 16.10 -0.55 1.11
CA LYS A 15 16.10 -2.03 1.10
C LYS A 15 16.53 -2.67 2.43
N ASP A 16 17.46 -2.03 3.15
CA ASP A 16 18.00 -2.53 4.42
C ASP A 16 17.32 -1.88 5.65
N ARG A 17 16.30 -1.04 5.43
CA ARG A 17 15.60 -0.33 6.51
C ARG A 17 14.60 -1.27 7.18
N PRO A 18 14.71 -1.53 8.49
CA PRO A 18 13.75 -2.36 9.19
C PRO A 18 12.41 -1.64 9.30
N ALA A 19 11.33 -2.35 8.97
CA ALA A 19 9.97 -1.90 9.21
C ALA A 19 9.06 -3.12 9.38
N HIS A 20 8.02 -2.93 10.16
CA HIS A 20 6.90 -3.85 10.32
C HIS A 20 5.66 -3.21 9.70
N ASP A 21 4.55 -3.95 9.60
CA ASP A 21 3.32 -3.52 8.97
C ASP A 21 2.96 -2.02 9.17
N THR A 22 2.78 -1.59 10.41
CA THR A 22 2.36 -0.22 10.71
C THR A 22 3.37 0.83 10.25
N ALA A 23 4.67 0.54 10.37
CA ALA A 23 5.72 1.44 9.88
C ALA A 23 5.70 1.56 8.35
N THR A 24 5.41 0.46 7.65
CA THR A 24 5.27 0.45 6.18
C THR A 24 4.02 1.23 5.74
N VAL A 25 2.88 1.02 6.41
CA VAL A 25 1.64 1.76 6.17
C VAL A 25 1.83 3.25 6.44
N ALA A 26 2.56 3.60 7.49
CA ALA A 26 2.91 4.98 7.81
C ALA A 26 3.79 5.60 6.73
N ALA A 27 4.82 4.88 6.28
CA ALA A 27 5.71 5.33 5.22
C ALA A 27 4.94 5.59 3.92
N ALA A 28 3.95 4.74 3.61
CA ALA A 28 3.07 4.88 2.44
C ALA A 28 2.07 6.06 2.56
N GLY A 29 2.07 6.81 3.67
CA GLY A 29 1.22 7.98 3.88
C GLY A 29 -0.22 7.66 4.32
N ILE A 30 -0.58 6.38 4.42
CA ILE A 30 -1.96 5.95 4.71
C ILE A 30 -2.40 6.37 6.12
N LEU A 31 -1.50 6.32 7.10
CA LEU A 31 -1.82 6.76 8.45
C LEU A 31 -2.19 8.25 8.50
N ASP A 32 -1.68 9.09 7.58
CA ASP A 32 -2.03 10.50 7.59
C ASP A 32 -3.52 10.72 7.25
N VAL A 33 -4.07 9.87 6.38
CA VAL A 33 -5.47 9.91 5.95
C VAL A 33 -6.43 9.46 7.07
N THR A 34 -5.97 8.63 8.00
CA THR A 34 -6.82 8.13 9.10
C THR A 34 -6.98 9.11 10.26
N ARG A 35 -6.17 10.19 10.30
CA ARG A 35 -6.21 11.23 11.35
C ARG A 35 -7.57 11.91 11.45
N SER A 36 -7.98 12.27 12.68
CA SER A 36 -9.24 12.98 12.93
C SER A 36 -9.26 14.37 12.28
N PRO A 37 -10.39 14.80 11.69
CA PRO A 37 -10.62 16.18 11.25
C PRO A 37 -10.51 17.23 12.36
N GLU A 38 -10.92 16.87 13.58
CA GLU A 38 -11.18 17.80 14.69
C GLU A 38 -9.92 18.12 15.53
N GLY A 39 -8.73 17.69 15.08
CA GLY A 39 -7.45 18.02 15.71
C GLY A 39 -6.86 16.93 16.63
N ASP A 40 -5.54 17.09 16.87
CA ASP A 40 -4.51 16.43 17.72
C ASP A 40 -4.59 14.97 18.20
N SER A 41 -5.69 14.28 17.99
CA SER A 41 -5.71 12.82 18.04
C SER A 41 -4.83 12.31 16.91
N GLY A 42 -3.77 11.57 17.27
CA GLY A 42 -2.85 10.97 16.32
C GLY A 42 -3.56 10.09 15.28
N PRO A 43 -2.83 9.59 14.27
CA PRO A 43 -3.42 8.74 13.25
C PRO A 43 -4.08 7.51 13.89
N ALA A 44 -5.28 7.16 13.41
CA ALA A 44 -5.93 5.92 13.82
C ALA A 44 -5.19 4.74 13.17
N ILE A 45 -4.61 3.88 14.00
CA ILE A 45 -3.93 2.67 13.54
C ILE A 45 -4.97 1.73 12.93
N ILE A 46 -4.64 1.17 11.77
CA ILE A 46 -5.46 0.16 11.10
C ILE A 46 -5.40 -1.12 11.96
N GLY A 47 -6.55 -1.61 12.40
CA GLY A 47 -6.64 -2.78 13.31
C GLY A 47 -6.29 -4.13 12.67
N VAL A 48 -5.86 -4.14 11.42
CA VAL A 48 -5.43 -5.32 10.67
C VAL A 48 -4.09 -5.04 9.98
N PRO A 49 -3.22 -6.05 9.83
CA PRO A 49 -1.90 -5.86 9.23
C PRO A 49 -2.00 -5.77 7.71
N ILE A 50 -2.41 -4.61 7.21
CA ILE A 50 -2.84 -4.45 5.82
C ILE A 50 -1.67 -4.55 4.83
N ALA A 51 -0.46 -4.10 5.21
CA ALA A 51 0.72 -4.22 4.36
C ALA A 51 1.16 -5.69 4.25
N ASP A 52 1.10 -6.44 5.35
CA ASP A 52 1.37 -7.88 5.35
C ASP A 52 0.36 -8.63 4.47
N MET A 53 -0.93 -8.31 4.57
CA MET A 53 -1.98 -8.95 3.78
C MET A 53 -1.83 -8.65 2.29
N LEU A 54 -1.68 -7.37 1.92
CA LEU A 54 -1.56 -6.94 0.52
C LEU A 54 -0.31 -7.55 -0.14
N SER A 55 0.83 -7.49 0.55
CA SER A 55 2.07 -8.08 0.04
C SER A 55 1.97 -9.60 -0.10
N SER A 56 1.30 -10.29 0.82
CA SER A 56 1.06 -11.74 0.73
C SER A 56 0.21 -12.11 -0.49
N TYR A 57 -0.83 -11.33 -0.80
CA TYR A 57 -1.66 -11.58 -1.98
C TYR A 57 -0.92 -11.31 -3.29
N LEU A 58 -0.13 -10.24 -3.35
CA LEU A 58 0.72 -9.96 -4.51
C LEU A 58 1.83 -11.01 -4.68
N ALA A 59 2.44 -11.47 -3.58
CA ALA A 59 3.40 -12.57 -3.58
C ALA A 59 2.78 -13.85 -4.13
N LEU A 60 1.58 -14.23 -3.67
CA LEU A 60 0.84 -15.38 -4.18
C LEU A 60 0.61 -15.25 -5.70
N SER A 61 0.12 -14.10 -6.15
CA SER A 61 -0.09 -13.84 -7.58
C SER A 61 1.20 -13.96 -8.39
N GLY A 62 2.29 -13.34 -7.93
CA GLY A 62 3.60 -13.41 -8.58
C GLY A 62 4.17 -14.83 -8.63
N ILE A 63 4.04 -15.60 -7.55
CA ILE A 63 4.44 -17.01 -7.50
C ILE A 63 3.64 -17.84 -8.51
N LEU A 64 2.32 -17.66 -8.59
CA LEU A 64 1.47 -18.38 -9.54
C LEU A 64 1.87 -18.06 -11.00
N MET A 65 2.09 -16.78 -11.31
CA MET A 65 2.53 -16.36 -12.64
C MET A 65 3.89 -16.92 -13.02
N ALA A 66 4.83 -16.94 -12.09
CA ALA A 66 6.16 -17.47 -12.35
C ALA A 66 6.19 -19.01 -12.40
N LEU A 67 5.29 -19.71 -11.68
CA LEU A 67 5.07 -21.15 -11.86
C LEU A 67 4.48 -21.47 -13.23
N TYR A 68 3.51 -20.66 -13.69
CA TYR A 68 2.96 -20.78 -15.04
C TYR A 68 4.04 -20.56 -16.11
N ARG A 69 4.87 -19.52 -15.98
CA ARG A 69 6.01 -19.29 -16.89
C ARG A 69 7.00 -20.45 -16.86
N ARG A 70 7.28 -21.02 -15.69
CA ARG A 70 8.15 -22.19 -15.56
C ARG A 70 7.60 -23.40 -16.31
N GLN A 71 6.28 -23.60 -16.34
CA GLN A 71 5.67 -24.68 -17.10
C GLN A 71 5.92 -24.54 -18.61
N LEU A 72 5.94 -23.30 -19.13
CA LEU A 72 6.15 -23.02 -20.55
C LEU A 72 7.63 -23.02 -20.96
N THR A 73 8.51 -22.57 -20.06
CA THR A 73 9.92 -22.27 -20.38
C THR A 73 10.94 -23.20 -19.71
N GLY A 74 10.51 -24.00 -18.73
CA GLY A 74 11.39 -24.78 -17.85
C GLY A 74 12.15 -23.95 -16.80
N SER A 75 12.14 -22.62 -16.91
CA SER A 75 12.90 -21.71 -16.05
C SER A 75 12.01 -21.04 -15.00
N GLY A 76 12.47 -20.99 -13.76
CA GLY A 76 11.77 -20.26 -12.69
C GLY A 76 12.24 -18.80 -12.58
N ASP A 77 11.50 -18.00 -11.82
CA ASP A 77 11.81 -16.60 -11.54
C ASP A 77 12.16 -16.32 -10.08
N PHE A 78 12.73 -15.14 -9.88
CA PHE A 78 12.86 -14.47 -8.60
C PHE A 78 11.76 -13.40 -8.51
N VAL A 79 10.92 -13.49 -7.48
CA VAL A 79 9.83 -12.54 -7.22
C VAL A 79 10.23 -11.68 -6.03
N ASP A 80 10.36 -10.38 -6.24
CA ASP A 80 10.62 -9.39 -5.19
C ASP A 80 9.33 -8.65 -4.86
N ILE A 81 8.91 -8.69 -3.60
CA ILE A 81 7.72 -8.02 -3.11
C ILE A 81 8.10 -7.02 -2.01
N SER A 82 7.76 -5.76 -2.28
CA SER A 82 7.83 -4.67 -1.31
C SER A 82 6.47 -4.47 -0.64
N MET A 83 6.42 -4.55 0.69
CA MET A 83 5.20 -4.24 1.45
C MET A 83 4.76 -2.79 1.21
N PHE A 84 5.72 -1.86 1.12
CA PHE A 84 5.46 -0.45 0.85
C PHE A 84 4.80 -0.23 -0.51
N GLU A 85 5.36 -0.83 -1.57
CA GLU A 85 4.78 -0.72 -2.91
C GLU A 85 3.42 -1.42 -2.99
N SER A 86 3.24 -2.50 -2.23
CA SER A 86 1.95 -3.20 -2.13
C SER A 86 0.85 -2.29 -1.57
N VAL A 87 1.17 -1.50 -0.54
CA VAL A 87 0.23 -0.52 0.03
C VAL A 87 -0.05 0.63 -0.95
N LEU A 88 0.98 1.14 -1.64
CA LEU A 88 0.80 2.18 -2.65
C LEU A 88 -0.10 1.70 -3.80
N ALA A 89 0.12 0.49 -4.29
CA ALA A 89 -0.68 -0.12 -5.35
C ALA A 89 -2.17 -0.26 -4.97
N ALA A 90 -2.47 -0.42 -3.68
CA ALA A 90 -3.83 -0.52 -3.17
C ALA A 90 -4.51 0.83 -2.90
N SER A 91 -3.81 1.95 -3.07
CA SER A 91 -4.29 3.29 -2.66
C SER A 91 -4.41 4.33 -3.80
N PRO A 92 -4.82 3.97 -5.03
CA PRO A 92 -4.82 4.90 -6.16
C PRO A 92 -5.82 6.05 -5.98
N ASN A 93 -6.89 5.87 -5.22
CA ASN A 93 -7.88 6.92 -4.95
C ASN A 93 -7.29 8.10 -4.18
N ILE A 94 -6.26 7.85 -3.35
CA ILE A 94 -5.61 8.85 -2.50
C ILE A 94 -4.36 9.43 -3.18
N LEU A 95 -3.63 8.60 -3.94
CA LEU A 95 -2.33 8.95 -4.48
C LEU A 95 -2.39 9.76 -5.79
N GLY A 96 -3.56 9.82 -6.44
CA GLY A 96 -3.74 10.54 -7.71
C GLY A 96 -3.25 12.00 -7.67
N PRO A 97 -3.72 12.83 -6.71
CA PRO A 97 -3.26 14.21 -6.56
C PRO A 97 -1.77 14.33 -6.22
N VAL A 98 -1.22 13.37 -5.46
CA VAL A 98 0.20 13.34 -5.09
C VAL A 98 1.07 13.16 -6.33
N PHE A 99 0.74 12.19 -7.18
CA PHE A 99 1.51 11.93 -8.41
C PHE A 99 1.27 12.97 -9.51
N GLY A 100 0.07 13.53 -9.60
CA GLY A 100 -0.33 14.43 -10.68
C GLY A 100 -0.06 15.92 -10.44
N GLY A 101 0.02 16.35 -9.17
CA GLY A 101 0.07 17.77 -8.82
C GLY A 101 0.96 18.12 -7.64
N ASP A 102 1.71 17.16 -7.09
CA ASP A 102 2.56 17.36 -5.90
C ASP A 102 1.76 17.87 -4.67
N GLN A 103 0.46 17.54 -4.65
CA GLN A 103 -0.47 17.93 -3.58
C GLN A 103 -0.65 16.77 -2.61
N ALA A 104 -0.44 17.04 -1.32
CA ALA A 104 -0.79 16.09 -0.27
C ALA A 104 -2.29 15.77 -0.30
N PRO A 105 -2.69 14.52 0.01
CA PRO A 105 -4.09 14.12 -0.04
C PRO A 105 -4.94 14.92 0.96
N ASP A 106 -6.12 15.35 0.52
CA ASP A 106 -7.08 16.04 1.38
C ASP A 106 -7.85 15.02 2.25
N ARG A 107 -7.44 14.92 3.51
CA ARG A 107 -7.99 13.99 4.50
C ARG A 107 -9.52 14.04 4.60
N LEU A 108 -10.14 15.21 4.39
CA LEU A 108 -11.59 15.36 4.51
C LEU A 108 -12.32 14.75 3.31
N GLN A 109 -11.77 14.93 2.11
CA GLN A 109 -12.32 14.36 0.88
C GLN A 109 -12.11 12.84 0.83
N GLU A 110 -10.93 12.35 1.21
CA GLU A 110 -10.59 10.93 1.12
C GLU A 110 -11.41 10.04 2.07
N ARG A 111 -11.91 10.60 3.19
CA ARG A 111 -12.81 9.89 4.11
C ARG A 111 -14.26 9.85 3.64
N THR A 112 -14.65 10.67 2.66
CA THR A 112 -16.05 10.80 2.23
C THR A 112 -16.22 10.89 0.71
N PRO A 113 -16.13 9.77 -0.03
CA PRO A 113 -16.47 9.77 -1.45
C PRO A 113 -17.98 10.03 -1.69
N TRP A 114 -18.83 9.68 -0.72
CA TRP A 114 -20.28 9.55 -0.90
C TRP A 114 -21.16 10.55 -0.17
N ARG A 115 -20.67 11.24 0.88
CA ARG A 115 -21.51 12.12 1.71
C ARG A 115 -21.73 13.51 1.10
N SER A 116 -20.78 14.02 0.31
CA SER A 116 -20.83 15.39 -0.21
C SER A 116 -21.94 15.64 -1.24
N ARG A 117 -22.50 14.60 -1.89
CA ARG A 117 -23.64 14.76 -2.82
C ARG A 117 -25.02 14.59 -2.20
N HIS A 118 -25.13 13.97 -1.02
CA HIS A 118 -26.43 13.68 -0.38
C HIS A 118 -26.68 14.47 0.91
N ALA A 119 -25.64 15.06 1.51
CA ALA A 119 -25.78 15.91 2.70
C ALA A 119 -26.32 17.33 2.38
N GLN A 120 -26.54 17.68 1.12
CA GLN A 120 -27.23 18.93 0.73
C GLN A 120 -28.76 18.80 0.73
N TYR A 121 -29.30 17.62 1.06
CA TYR A 121 -30.73 17.32 1.02
C TYR A 121 -31.31 16.83 2.36
N LEU A 122 -30.56 16.94 3.46
CA LEU A 122 -31.02 16.68 4.83
C LEU A 122 -30.59 17.84 5.73
#